data_AF-A0A953V1X6-F1
#
_entry.id   AF-A0A953V1X6-F1
#
_cell.length_a   1.000
_cell.length_b   1.000
_cell.length_c   1.000
_cell.angle_alpha   90.00
_cell.angle_beta   90.00
_cell.angle_gamma   90.00
#
_symmetry.space_group_name_H-M   'P 1'
#
loop_
_entity.id
_entity.type
_entity.pdbx_description
1 polymer ?
#
loop_
_entity_poly.entity_id
_entity_poly.type
_entity_poly.pdbx_seq_one_letter_code
_entity_poly.pdbx_strand_id
1 'polypeptide(L)'
;MLEAGSSAGFLVYPPLSDKETFQVTYEGEGRYQLVYSVNTKGTKWDPIFTVTYLLPMGGIGATKREVKMHIQDTPQTREIAHLMPGMFISQDDMGTPAGAVTLRGAWNFQTPPGWDTIYTPVFNMIERPFAPMMVIRVETDWHVHDSEFRYVLQPGETISASHSMPIGQVMFVPREEITFRDGTEEEIAARHKTAQAFYDEKAKTKVKTPYGLEYSPHYQNTSRQRKAASKPRGEDGAGDPPA
;
A
#
# COMPACT_ATOMS: atom_id res chain seq x y z
N MET A 1 -0.72 -3.70 -22.31
CA MET A 1 0.36 -2.85 -21.77
C MET A 1 0.23 -2.89 -20.26
N LEU A 2 1.16 -3.56 -19.58
CA LEU A 2 1.40 -3.34 -18.15
C LEU A 2 2.37 -2.17 -18.12
N GLU A 3 1.85 -0.96 -18.26
CA GLU A 3 2.63 0.24 -17.93
C GLU A 3 2.99 0.14 -16.46
N ALA A 4 4.24 0.46 -16.13
CA ALA A 4 4.75 0.30 -14.79
C ALA A 4 3.85 1.08 -13.84
N GLY A 5 3.15 0.42 -12.90
CA GLY A 5 2.25 1.10 -11.96
C GLY A 5 2.91 2.25 -11.19
N SER A 6 4.25 2.29 -11.12
CA SER A 6 5.05 3.41 -10.62
C SER A 6 4.95 4.70 -11.45
N SER A 7 4.45 4.66 -12.69
CA SER A 7 4.14 5.85 -13.49
C SER A 7 2.73 6.38 -13.25
N ALA A 8 1.89 5.68 -12.50
CA ALA A 8 0.52 6.09 -12.22
C ALA A 8 0.44 7.22 -11.19
N GLY A 9 1.49 7.43 -10.39
CA GLY A 9 1.55 8.45 -9.35
C GLY A 9 2.97 8.91 -9.02
N PHE A 10 3.08 9.90 -8.15
CA PHE A 10 4.35 10.40 -7.65
C PHE A 10 4.91 9.44 -6.61
N LEU A 11 6.15 8.96 -6.80
CA LEU A 11 6.83 8.13 -5.82
C LEU A 11 7.22 8.94 -4.59
N VAL A 12 7.03 8.34 -3.41
CA VAL A 12 7.35 8.97 -2.12
C VAL A 12 8.43 8.18 -1.41
N TYR A 13 9.43 8.90 -0.92
CA TYR A 13 10.62 8.37 -0.27
C TYR A 13 10.59 8.67 1.23
N PRO A 14 11.27 7.85 2.06
CA PRO A 14 11.34 8.07 3.50
C PRO A 14 12.20 9.31 3.82
N PRO A 15 12.00 9.97 4.99
CA PRO A 15 12.80 11.11 5.44
C PRO A 15 14.20 10.68 5.92
N LEU A 16 15.00 10.12 5.01
CA LEU A 16 16.34 9.60 5.28
C LEU A 16 17.37 10.31 4.39
N SER A 17 18.57 10.52 4.91
CA SER A 17 19.73 10.88 4.11
C SER A 17 20.33 9.64 3.40
N ASP A 18 21.20 9.88 2.42
CA ASP A 18 21.82 8.86 1.55
C ASP A 18 22.51 7.70 2.30
N LYS A 19 22.95 7.96 3.53
CA LYS A 19 23.66 7.00 4.40
C LYS A 19 22.84 6.55 5.59
N GLU A 20 21.51 6.66 5.51
CA GLU A 20 20.59 6.25 6.57
C GLU A 20 19.62 5.17 6.09
N THR A 21 19.27 4.29 7.02
CA THR A 21 18.26 3.26 6.80
C THR A 21 17.53 2.96 8.11
N PHE A 22 16.28 2.53 7.99
CA PHE A 22 15.59 1.89 9.10
C PHE A 22 14.96 0.57 8.67
N GLN A 23 14.73 -0.28 9.65
CA GLN A 23 14.00 -1.53 9.51
C GLN A 23 12.91 -1.58 10.57
N VAL A 24 11.72 -2.05 10.20
CA VAL A 24 10.64 -2.33 11.15
C VAL A 24 10.26 -3.80 11.03
N THR A 25 10.39 -4.51 12.14
CA THR A 25 10.04 -5.93 12.25
C THR A 25 8.81 -6.06 13.13
N TYR A 26 7.85 -6.89 12.70
CA TYR A 26 6.77 -7.33 13.57
C TYR A 26 7.13 -8.70 14.13
N GLU A 27 7.38 -8.81 15.43
CA GLU A 27 7.77 -10.08 16.07
C GLU A 27 6.56 -10.97 16.42
N GLY A 28 5.34 -10.42 16.33
CA GLY A 28 4.12 -11.05 16.83
C GLY A 28 3.67 -10.45 18.17
N GLU A 29 2.46 -10.80 18.61
CA GLU A 29 1.93 -10.47 19.95
C GLU A 29 2.02 -8.97 20.33
N GLY A 30 1.83 -8.08 19.34
CA GLY A 30 1.88 -6.64 19.56
C GLY A 30 3.29 -6.07 19.73
N ARG A 31 4.34 -6.87 19.49
CA ARG A 31 5.74 -6.46 19.60
C ARG A 31 6.31 -6.07 18.24
N TYR A 32 6.84 -4.85 18.16
CA TYR A 32 7.49 -4.31 16.97
C TYR A 32 8.87 -3.80 17.33
N GLN A 33 9.82 -3.99 16.41
CA GLN A 33 11.18 -3.53 16.58
C GLN A 33 11.57 -2.62 15.42
N LEU A 34 11.88 -1.36 15.73
CA LEU A 34 12.48 -0.43 14.79
C LEU A 34 13.99 -0.37 15.04
N VAL A 35 14.78 -0.62 14.00
CA VAL A 35 16.24 -0.47 14.03
C VAL A 35 16.64 0.65 13.09
N TYR A 36 17.32 1.66 13.61
CA TYR A 36 17.89 2.74 12.81
C TYR A 36 19.40 2.56 12.68
N SER A 37 19.91 2.63 11.44
CA SER A 37 21.32 2.37 11.13
C SER A 37 21.86 3.40 10.16
N VAL A 38 23.18 3.61 10.21
CA VAL A 38 23.89 4.52 9.31
C VAL A 38 25.06 3.82 8.64
N ASN A 39 25.42 4.25 7.43
CA ASN A 39 26.58 3.75 6.70
C ASN A 39 27.55 4.90 6.38
N THR A 40 28.16 5.46 7.43
CA THR A 40 29.04 6.65 7.30
C THR A 40 30.25 6.41 6.37
N LYS A 41 30.79 5.19 6.40
CA LYS A 41 32.00 4.75 5.67
C LYS A 41 31.73 4.05 4.34
N GLY A 42 30.47 3.82 3.98
CA GLY A 42 30.07 3.11 2.76
C GLY A 42 30.21 1.57 2.80
N THR A 43 30.83 0.99 3.82
CA THR A 43 31.16 -0.45 3.87
C THR A 43 30.17 -1.30 4.65
N LYS A 44 29.47 -0.75 5.64
CA LYS A 44 28.52 -1.49 6.48
C LYS A 44 27.47 -0.57 7.11
N TRP A 45 26.29 -1.12 7.33
CA TRP A 45 25.24 -0.49 8.12
C TRP A 45 25.50 -0.75 9.60
N ASP A 46 25.85 0.30 10.33
CA ASP A 46 26.06 0.25 11.78
C ASP A 46 24.76 0.70 12.48
N PRO A 47 24.14 -0.15 13.33
CA PRO A 47 22.95 0.24 14.07
C PRO A 47 23.31 1.31 15.09
N ILE A 48 22.47 2.33 15.21
CA ILE A 48 22.64 3.43 16.17
C ILE A 48 21.76 3.20 17.38
N PHE A 49 20.48 2.89 17.15
CA PHE A 49 19.54 2.53 18.21
C PHE A 49 18.49 1.53 17.70
N THR A 50 17.88 0.84 18.66
CA THR A 50 16.71 0.01 18.46
C THR A 50 15.60 0.49 19.38
N VAL A 51 14.40 0.67 18.85
CA VAL A 51 13.19 0.94 19.62
C VAL A 51 12.26 -0.25 19.53
N THR A 52 11.92 -0.81 20.69
CA THR A 52 10.92 -1.88 20.80
C THR A 52 9.62 -1.26 21.28
N TYR A 53 8.57 -1.43 20.50
CA TYR A 53 7.20 -1.10 20.88
C TYR A 53 6.49 -2.38 21.31
N LEU A 54 5.85 -2.33 22.46
CA LEU A 54 4.98 -3.40 22.94
C LEU A 54 3.58 -2.81 23.12
N LEU A 55 2.71 -3.13 22.17
CA LEU A 55 1.32 -2.71 22.17
C LEU A 55 0.48 -3.59 23.10
N PRO A 56 -0.54 -3.04 23.76
CA PRO A 56 -1.47 -3.82 24.55
C PRO A 56 -2.33 -4.71 23.64
N MET A 57 -2.28 -6.03 23.87
CA MET A 57 -3.13 -6.98 23.16
C MET A 57 -4.60 -6.76 23.56
N GLY A 58 -5.48 -6.56 22.57
CA GLY A 58 -6.91 -6.32 22.79
C GLY A 58 -7.32 -4.85 23.03
N GLY A 59 -6.41 -3.89 22.83
CA GLY A 59 -6.75 -2.46 22.81
C GLY A 59 -6.91 -1.79 24.18
N ILE A 60 -6.64 -2.51 25.28
CA ILE A 60 -6.70 -1.98 26.65
C ILE A 60 -5.30 -2.01 27.26
N GLY A 61 -4.71 -0.83 27.50
CA GLY A 61 -3.41 -0.68 28.17
C GLY A 61 -2.58 0.46 27.58
N ALA A 62 -1.39 0.68 28.15
CA ALA A 62 -0.42 1.65 27.63
C ALA A 62 0.60 0.97 26.72
N THR A 63 0.93 1.60 25.60
CA THR A 63 2.05 1.19 24.76
C THR A 63 3.36 1.36 25.52
N LYS A 64 4.10 0.27 25.70
CA LYS A 64 5.44 0.33 26.27
C LYS A 64 6.44 0.57 25.16
N ARG A 65 7.39 1.47 25.42
CA ARG A 65 8.49 1.77 24.51
C ARG A 65 9.81 1.57 25.22
N GLU A 66 10.68 0.75 24.64
CA GLU A 66 12.02 0.49 25.14
C GLU A 66 13.06 0.90 24.09
N VAL A 67 14.07 1.67 24.51
CA VAL A 67 15.15 2.13 23.63
C VAL A 67 16.43 1.43 24.05
N LYS A 68 17.10 0.79 23.09
CA LYS A 68 18.44 0.23 23.23
C LYS A 68 19.40 1.02 22.33
N MET A 69 20.39 1.66 22.94
CA MET A 69 21.48 2.31 22.21
C MET A 69 22.54 1.28 21.82
N HIS A 70 23.07 1.39 20.60
CA HIS A 70 24.20 0.58 20.10
C HIS A 70 25.50 1.39 19.98
N ILE A 71 25.41 2.69 20.25
CA ILE A 71 26.53 3.61 20.40
C ILE A 71 26.66 4.05 21.86
N GLN A 72 27.62 4.93 22.14
CA GLN A 72 27.77 5.51 23.46
C GLN A 72 26.47 6.21 23.89
N ASP A 73 25.93 5.76 25.02
CA ASP A 73 24.67 6.25 25.57
C ASP A 73 24.89 7.57 26.31
N THR A 74 24.64 8.66 25.60
CA THR A 74 24.62 10.02 26.16
C THR A 74 23.19 10.54 26.22
N PRO A 75 22.87 11.50 27.12
CA PRO A 75 21.54 12.10 27.20
C PRO A 75 21.02 12.59 25.84
N GLN A 76 21.88 13.19 25.03
CA GLN A 76 21.54 13.69 23.69
C GLN A 76 21.18 12.55 22.73
N THR A 77 21.98 11.48 22.69
CA THR A 77 21.71 10.34 21.79
C THR A 77 20.42 9.61 22.17
N ARG A 78 20.11 9.55 23.47
CA ARG A 78 18.88 8.94 23.97
C ARG A 78 17.65 9.76 23.63
N GLU A 79 17.71 11.09 23.76
CA GLU A 79 16.63 12.00 23.35
C GLU A 79 16.32 11.85 21.86
N ILE A 80 17.35 11.81 21.01
CA ILE A 80 17.19 11.57 19.58
C ILE A 80 16.49 10.24 19.32
N ALA A 81 16.89 9.16 20.00
CA ALA A 81 16.26 7.84 19.85
C ALA A 81 14.80 7.80 20.35
N HIS A 82 14.39 8.76 21.20
CA HIS A 82 13.00 8.96 21.59
C HIS A 82 12.18 9.74 20.54
N LEU A 83 12.76 10.72 19.87
CA LEU A 83 12.00 11.56 18.93
C LEU A 83 11.99 10.99 17.51
N MET A 84 13.16 10.56 17.03
CA MET A 84 13.41 10.25 15.63
C MET A 84 12.48 9.17 15.03
N PRO A 85 12.10 8.09 15.74
CA PRO A 85 11.15 7.12 15.18
C PRO A 85 9.80 7.71 14.74
N GLY A 86 9.31 8.75 15.41
CA GLY A 86 8.06 9.42 15.01
C GLY A 86 8.15 10.15 13.66
N MET A 87 9.37 10.36 13.15
CA MET A 87 9.58 10.90 11.80
C MET A 87 9.43 9.82 10.72
N PHE A 88 9.67 8.55 11.06
CA PHE A 88 9.65 7.43 10.10
C PHE A 88 8.34 6.66 10.11
N ILE A 89 7.68 6.58 11.26
CA ILE A 89 6.47 5.79 11.45
C ILE A 89 5.39 6.54 12.22
N SER A 90 4.13 6.29 11.87
CA SER A 90 2.98 6.70 12.70
C SER A 90 2.76 5.66 13.80
N GLN A 91 3.12 6.00 15.03
CA GLN A 91 3.07 5.07 16.16
C GLN A 91 1.64 4.77 16.60
N ASP A 92 0.74 5.74 16.45
CA ASP A 92 -0.66 5.65 16.89
C ASP A 92 -1.48 4.70 16.01
N ASP A 93 -1.07 4.50 14.76
CA ASP A 93 -1.70 3.56 13.82
C ASP A 93 -1.19 2.13 13.96
N MET A 94 -0.10 1.91 14.71
CA MET A 94 0.58 0.62 14.75
C MET A 94 -0.33 -0.47 15.32
N GLY A 95 -0.38 -1.63 14.66
CA GLY A 95 -1.23 -2.73 15.09
C GLY A 95 -2.73 -2.53 14.85
N THR A 96 -3.14 -1.57 14.02
CA THR A 96 -4.54 -1.40 13.58
C THR A 96 -4.69 -1.66 12.07
N PRO A 97 -4.81 -2.92 11.61
CA PRO A 97 -4.91 -4.19 12.35
C PRO A 97 -3.56 -4.78 12.80
N ALA A 98 -3.57 -5.92 13.51
CA ALA A 98 -2.33 -6.57 13.96
C ALA A 98 -1.34 -6.77 12.79
N GLY A 99 -0.06 -6.42 13.03
CA GLY A 99 0.98 -6.37 12.00
C GLY A 99 1.06 -5.04 11.25
N ALA A 100 0.08 -4.14 11.39
CA ALA A 100 0.08 -2.87 10.68
C ALA A 100 1.22 -1.95 11.13
N VAL A 101 1.92 -1.40 10.14
CA VAL A 101 2.94 -0.37 10.28
C VAL A 101 2.64 0.72 9.26
N THR A 102 2.53 1.96 9.73
CA THR A 102 2.37 3.14 8.89
C THR A 102 3.72 3.82 8.73
N LEU A 103 4.25 3.87 7.50
CA LEU A 103 5.47 4.60 7.17
C LEU A 103 5.15 6.05 6.80
N ARG A 104 6.04 6.99 7.18
CA ARG A 104 5.93 8.41 6.89
C ARG A 104 6.85 8.83 5.75
N GLY A 105 6.33 9.66 4.84
CA GLY A 105 7.07 10.26 3.73
C GLY A 105 7.95 11.43 4.17
N ALA A 106 8.94 11.76 3.34
CA ALA A 106 9.81 12.93 3.56
C ALA A 106 9.12 14.29 3.39
N TRP A 107 7.98 14.30 2.72
CA TRP A 107 7.23 15.50 2.39
C TRP A 107 5.74 15.23 2.53
N ASN A 108 4.99 16.25 2.92
CA ASN A 108 3.54 16.23 2.94
C ASN A 108 3.00 16.84 1.64
N PHE A 109 1.85 16.34 1.19
CA PHE A 109 1.18 16.86 0.00
C PHE A 109 0.01 17.74 0.40
N GLN A 110 -0.23 18.79 -0.40
CA GLN A 110 -1.42 19.61 -0.33
C GLN A 110 -2.35 19.22 -1.48
N THR A 111 -3.55 18.76 -1.15
CA THR A 111 -4.56 18.42 -2.16
C THR A 111 -5.15 19.69 -2.77
N PRO A 112 -5.12 19.86 -4.11
CA PRO A 112 -5.82 20.96 -4.77
C PRO A 112 -7.34 20.90 -4.57
N PRO A 113 -8.06 22.04 -4.57
CA PRO A 113 -9.52 22.04 -4.48
C PRO A 113 -10.17 21.23 -5.62
N GLY A 114 -11.17 20.42 -5.29
CA GLY A 114 -11.88 19.58 -6.26
C GLY A 114 -11.11 18.32 -6.69
N TRP A 115 -10.09 17.94 -5.94
CA TRP A 115 -9.34 16.70 -6.13
C TRP A 115 -9.31 15.90 -4.83
N ASP A 116 -9.08 14.60 -4.95
CA ASP A 116 -8.76 13.71 -3.84
C ASP A 116 -7.32 13.23 -3.95
N THR A 117 -6.68 13.06 -2.81
CA THR A 117 -5.35 12.47 -2.73
C THR A 117 -5.47 11.01 -2.29
N ILE A 118 -4.91 10.12 -3.10
CA ILE A 118 -4.86 8.69 -2.80
C ILE A 118 -3.43 8.34 -2.42
N TYR A 119 -3.26 7.94 -1.16
CA TYR A 119 -2.01 7.38 -0.65
C TYR A 119 -2.07 5.86 -0.76
N THR A 120 -1.04 5.29 -1.35
CA THR A 120 -0.97 3.84 -1.51
C THR A 120 0.48 3.38 -1.45
N PRO A 121 0.75 2.18 -0.93
CA PRO A 121 2.01 1.49 -1.15
C PRO A 121 2.34 1.35 -2.64
N VAL A 122 3.61 1.12 -2.99
CA VAL A 122 4.05 1.03 -4.40
C VAL A 122 3.43 -0.19 -5.10
N PHE A 123 2.62 0.03 -6.15
CA PHE A 123 1.86 -1.04 -6.83
C PHE A 123 2.72 -2.03 -7.64
N ASN A 124 3.98 -1.71 -7.88
CA ASN A 124 4.76 -2.30 -8.97
C ASN A 124 6.11 -2.89 -8.50
N MET A 125 6.07 -3.70 -7.45
CA MET A 125 7.23 -4.42 -6.95
C MET A 125 7.33 -5.79 -7.63
N ILE A 126 8.46 -6.05 -8.30
CA ILE A 126 8.70 -7.26 -9.12
C ILE A 126 8.89 -8.52 -8.24
N GLU A 127 9.25 -8.35 -6.96
CA GLU A 127 9.53 -9.45 -6.05
C GLU A 127 8.38 -9.71 -5.05
N ARG A 128 7.98 -10.99 -4.94
CA ARG A 128 7.13 -11.51 -3.85
C ARG A 128 7.99 -12.04 -2.70
N PRO A 129 7.50 -12.10 -1.45
CA PRO A 129 6.21 -11.62 -0.94
C PRO A 129 6.39 -10.39 -0.03
N PHE A 130 5.63 -9.33 -0.30
CA PHE A 130 5.53 -8.20 0.65
C PHE A 130 4.22 -8.29 1.44
N ALA A 131 4.30 -7.78 2.65
CA ALA A 131 3.19 -7.49 3.56
C ALA A 131 1.93 -6.98 2.83
N PRO A 132 0.73 -7.54 3.12
CA PRO A 132 -0.53 -7.02 2.61
C PRO A 132 -0.64 -5.49 2.74
N MET A 133 -1.08 -4.85 1.66
CA MET A 133 -1.13 -3.39 1.52
C MET A 133 -2.52 -2.86 1.86
N MET A 134 -2.61 -1.77 2.62
CA MET A 134 -3.86 -1.04 2.79
C MET A 134 -3.81 0.25 1.98
N VAL A 135 -4.73 0.40 1.04
CA VAL A 135 -4.91 1.65 0.27
C VAL A 135 -5.72 2.62 1.11
N ILE A 136 -5.23 3.85 1.27
CA ILE A 136 -5.90 4.89 2.05
C ILE A 136 -6.26 6.04 1.10
N ARG A 137 -7.56 6.30 0.95
CA ARG A 137 -8.06 7.54 0.34
C ARG A 137 -8.15 8.59 1.43
N VAL A 138 -7.54 9.76 1.22
CA VAL A 138 -7.66 10.92 2.10
C VAL A 138 -8.35 12.02 1.32
N GLU A 139 -9.56 12.38 1.77
CA GLU A 139 -10.38 13.43 1.16
C GLU A 139 -10.28 14.69 2.02
N THR A 140 -9.45 15.64 1.58
CA THR A 140 -9.21 16.86 2.34
C THR A 140 -8.87 18.02 1.41
N ASP A 141 -9.78 18.98 1.31
CA ASP A 141 -9.52 20.20 0.54
C ASP A 141 -8.59 21.12 1.33
N TRP A 142 -7.43 21.46 0.74
CA TRP A 142 -6.58 22.56 1.20
C TRP A 142 -5.92 22.43 2.60
N HIS A 143 -5.91 21.24 3.18
CA HIS A 143 -5.22 20.97 4.45
C HIS A 143 -3.95 20.14 4.21
N VAL A 144 -2.91 20.42 5.00
CA VAL A 144 -1.69 19.61 4.99
C VAL A 144 -1.97 18.31 5.75
N HIS A 145 -1.58 17.18 5.17
CA HIS A 145 -1.68 15.86 5.81
C HIS A 145 -0.33 15.18 5.83
N ASP A 146 -0.12 14.39 6.87
CA ASP A 146 1.04 13.53 6.96
C ASP A 146 0.97 12.46 5.87
N SER A 147 2.03 12.36 5.06
CA SER A 147 2.15 11.32 4.04
C SER A 147 2.34 9.97 4.69
N GLU A 148 1.27 9.19 4.80
CA GLU A 148 1.23 7.94 5.54
C GLU A 148 0.92 6.74 4.63
N PHE A 149 1.77 5.70 4.69
CA PHE A 149 1.69 4.50 3.86
C PHE A 149 1.61 3.25 4.72
N ARG A 150 0.48 2.54 4.67
CA ARG A 150 0.20 1.40 5.55
C ARG A 150 0.55 0.05 4.92
N TYR A 151 1.37 -0.70 5.64
CA TYR A 151 1.77 -2.08 5.36
C TYR A 151 1.32 -2.99 6.51
N VAL A 152 0.99 -4.24 6.24
CA VAL A 152 0.62 -5.23 7.27
C VAL A 152 1.61 -6.38 7.28
N LEU A 153 2.52 -6.39 8.25
CA LEU A 153 3.53 -7.42 8.42
C LEU A 153 2.94 -8.70 9.04
N GLN A 154 3.40 -9.88 8.63
CA GLN A 154 3.21 -11.13 9.37
C GLN A 154 4.24 -11.24 10.50
N PRO A 155 3.98 -12.05 11.55
CA PRO A 155 4.97 -12.32 12.58
C PRO A 155 6.28 -12.85 11.97
N GLY A 156 7.39 -12.19 12.30
CA GLY A 156 8.73 -12.46 11.76
C GLY A 156 9.06 -11.68 10.48
N GLU A 157 8.13 -10.94 9.89
CA GLU A 157 8.41 -10.12 8.70
C GLU A 157 9.05 -8.77 9.07
N THR A 158 9.92 -8.31 8.18
CA THR A 158 10.61 -7.03 8.29
C THR A 158 10.40 -6.21 7.02
N ILE A 159 10.02 -4.96 7.17
CA ILE A 159 10.10 -3.95 6.12
C ILE A 159 11.37 -3.10 6.33
N SER A 160 12.13 -2.89 5.27
CA SER A 160 13.30 -2.00 5.28
C SER A 160 12.98 -0.75 4.49
N ALA A 161 13.62 0.37 4.82
CA ALA A 161 13.54 1.62 4.07
C ALA A 161 14.92 2.26 3.96
N SER A 162 15.24 2.80 2.79
CA SER A 162 16.47 3.52 2.51
C SER A 162 16.15 4.76 1.68
N HIS A 163 17.08 5.73 1.65
CA HIS A 163 16.91 7.00 0.93
C HIS A 163 16.44 6.86 -0.52
N SER A 164 16.98 5.88 -1.25
CA SER A 164 16.70 5.67 -2.67
C SER A 164 15.54 4.70 -2.95
N MET A 165 14.88 4.16 -1.91
CA MET A 165 13.79 3.21 -2.07
C MET A 165 12.46 3.88 -1.77
N PRO A 166 11.50 3.90 -2.72
CA PRO A 166 10.20 4.47 -2.47
C PRO A 166 9.44 3.61 -1.46
N ILE A 167 8.77 4.27 -0.51
CA ILE A 167 7.91 3.65 0.51
C ILE A 167 6.43 3.77 0.18
N GLY A 168 6.09 4.46 -0.91
CA GLY A 168 4.72 4.65 -1.33
C GLY A 168 4.62 5.45 -2.61
N GLN A 169 3.38 5.69 -3.02
CA GLN A 169 3.04 6.52 -4.16
C GLN A 169 1.78 7.34 -3.86
N VAL A 170 1.69 8.50 -4.48
CA VAL A 170 0.57 9.42 -4.33
C VAL A 170 -0.03 9.72 -5.69
N MET A 171 -1.36 9.65 -5.78
CA MET A 171 -2.12 10.00 -6.97
C MET A 171 -3.15 11.06 -6.63
N PHE A 172 -3.33 12.03 -7.52
CA PHE A 172 -4.42 13.00 -7.44
C PHE A 172 -5.50 12.57 -8.42
N VAL A 173 -6.73 12.43 -7.93
CA VAL A 173 -7.89 12.06 -8.75
C VAL A 173 -8.90 13.20 -8.70
N PRO A 174 -9.44 13.68 -9.83
CA PRO A 174 -10.43 14.73 -9.81
C PRO A 174 -11.68 14.23 -9.08
N ARG A 175 -12.20 15.04 -8.16
CA ARG A 175 -13.41 14.71 -7.42
C ARG A 175 -14.61 14.87 -8.34
N GLU A 176 -15.39 13.81 -8.47
CA GLU A 176 -16.69 13.87 -9.13
C GLU A 176 -17.75 14.24 -8.10
N GLU A 177 -18.53 15.30 -8.38
CA GLU A 177 -19.70 15.61 -7.56
C GLU A 177 -20.75 14.52 -7.78
N ILE A 178 -20.92 13.66 -6.78
CA ILE A 178 -21.97 12.65 -6.78
C ILE A 178 -23.17 13.16 -5.97
N THR A 179 -24.34 13.13 -6.59
CA THR A 179 -25.59 13.32 -5.85
C THR A 179 -26.17 11.95 -5.52
N PHE A 180 -26.32 11.66 -4.23
CA PHE A 180 -27.09 10.50 -3.83
C PHE A 180 -28.56 10.74 -4.15
N ARG A 181 -29.16 9.79 -4.84
CA ARG A 181 -30.61 9.71 -5.01
C ARG A 181 -31.06 8.29 -4.70
N ASP A 182 -32.30 8.18 -4.25
CA ASP A 182 -32.93 6.88 -4.14
C ASP A 182 -33.01 6.23 -5.52
N GLY A 183 -32.71 4.92 -5.55
CA GLY A 183 -32.95 4.12 -6.74
C GLY A 183 -34.45 3.95 -6.90
N THR A 184 -34.95 4.04 -8.14
CA THR A 184 -36.34 3.66 -8.40
C THR A 184 -36.51 2.16 -8.14
N GLU A 185 -37.74 1.71 -7.87
CA GLU A 185 -38.02 0.27 -7.71
C GLU A 185 -37.55 -0.54 -8.92
N GLU A 186 -37.68 0.02 -10.13
CA GLU A 186 -37.21 -0.57 -11.38
C GLU A 186 -35.69 -0.72 -11.42
N GLU A 187 -34.93 0.31 -11.00
CA GLU A 187 -33.47 0.27 -10.96
C GLU A 187 -32.96 -0.71 -9.90
N ILE A 188 -33.61 -0.74 -8.74
CA ILE A 188 -33.30 -1.69 -7.66
C ILE A 188 -33.56 -3.12 -8.16
N ALA A 189 -34.72 -3.38 -8.77
CA ALA A 189 -35.05 -4.68 -9.35
C ALA A 189 -34.06 -5.09 -10.46
N ALA A 190 -33.67 -4.15 -11.33
CA ALA A 190 -32.67 -4.39 -12.38
C ALA A 190 -31.29 -4.72 -11.79
N ARG A 191 -30.86 -4.03 -10.72
CA ARG A 191 -29.62 -4.34 -10.00
C ARG A 191 -29.66 -5.73 -9.37
N HIS A 192 -30.77 -6.09 -8.70
CA HIS A 192 -30.92 -7.43 -8.14
C HIS A 192 -30.88 -8.50 -9.21
N LYS A 193 -31.60 -8.32 -10.33
CA LYS A 193 -31.61 -9.25 -11.44
C LYS A 193 -30.23 -9.41 -12.07
N THR A 194 -29.50 -8.32 -12.30
CA THR A 194 -28.15 -8.35 -12.89
C THR A 194 -27.12 -8.95 -11.92
N ALA A 195 -27.21 -8.65 -10.62
CA ALA A 195 -26.37 -9.26 -9.60
C ALA A 195 -26.61 -10.78 -9.52
N GLN A 196 -27.87 -11.22 -9.49
CA GLN A 196 -28.22 -12.64 -9.45
C GLN A 196 -27.70 -13.37 -10.69
N ALA A 197 -27.94 -12.82 -11.88
CA ALA A 197 -27.43 -13.38 -13.13
C ALA A 197 -25.90 -13.52 -13.11
N PHE A 198 -25.19 -12.50 -12.64
CA PHE A 198 -23.73 -12.55 -12.48
C PHE A 198 -23.29 -13.67 -11.53
N TYR A 199 -23.93 -13.82 -10.37
CA TYR A 199 -23.58 -14.88 -9.42
C TYR A 199 -23.88 -16.27 -9.98
N ASP A 200 -25.01 -16.45 -10.67
CA ASP A 200 -25.39 -17.70 -11.30
C ASP A 200 -24.39 -18.09 -12.41
N GLU A 201 -24.01 -17.15 -13.28
CA GLU A 201 -23.02 -17.38 -14.34
C GLU A 201 -21.61 -17.64 -13.77
N LYS A 202 -21.22 -16.91 -12.73
CA LYS A 202 -19.96 -17.14 -12.02
C LYS A 202 -19.93 -18.53 -11.37
N ALA A 203 -21.03 -18.98 -10.79
CA ALA A 203 -21.16 -20.30 -10.18
C ALA A 203 -21.08 -21.42 -11.23
N LYS A 204 -21.78 -21.27 -12.37
CA LYS A 204 -21.77 -22.24 -13.49
C LYS A 204 -20.39 -22.47 -14.10
N THR A 205 -19.50 -21.48 -13.98
CA THR A 205 -18.16 -21.52 -14.57
C THR A 205 -17.07 -21.88 -13.57
N LYS A 206 -17.41 -22.26 -12.34
CA LYS A 206 -16.41 -22.72 -11.36
C LYS A 206 -15.64 -23.92 -11.89
N VAL A 207 -14.31 -23.86 -11.75
CA VAL A 207 -13.38 -24.92 -12.07
C VAL A 207 -12.63 -25.30 -10.81
N LYS A 208 -12.50 -26.60 -10.56
CA LYS A 208 -11.68 -27.14 -9.49
C LYS A 208 -10.30 -27.51 -10.06
N THR A 209 -9.26 -26.97 -9.46
CA THR A 209 -7.88 -27.31 -9.79
C THR A 209 -7.55 -28.75 -9.36
N PRO A 210 -6.50 -29.37 -9.91
CA PRO A 210 -6.05 -30.71 -9.49
C PRO A 210 -5.73 -30.82 -7.99
N TYR A 211 -5.41 -29.71 -7.32
CA TYR A 211 -5.07 -29.63 -5.90
C TYR A 211 -6.25 -29.22 -5.02
N GLY A 212 -7.47 -29.17 -5.56
CA GLY A 212 -8.70 -28.97 -4.81
C GLY A 212 -9.17 -27.52 -4.64
N LEU A 213 -8.40 -26.52 -5.07
CA LEU A 213 -8.83 -25.12 -5.09
C LEU A 213 -9.93 -24.89 -6.14
N GLU A 214 -11.02 -24.22 -5.77
CA GLU A 214 -12.08 -23.79 -6.69
C GLU A 214 -11.89 -22.32 -7.08
N TYR A 215 -11.97 -22.01 -8.36
CA TYR A 215 -12.00 -20.64 -8.87
C TYR A 215 -12.97 -20.50 -10.04
N SER A 216 -13.42 -19.29 -10.35
CA SER A 216 -14.27 -19.03 -11.52
C SER A 216 -13.54 -18.12 -12.51
N PRO A 217 -13.33 -18.55 -13.77
CA PRO A 217 -12.74 -17.72 -14.82
C PRO A 217 -13.76 -16.76 -15.45
N HIS A 218 -15.00 -16.68 -14.92
CA HIS A 218 -16.09 -15.89 -15.47
C HIS A 218 -15.66 -14.48 -15.88
N TYR A 219 -14.99 -13.75 -14.97
CA TYR A 219 -14.54 -12.38 -15.23
C TYR A 219 -13.52 -12.31 -16.38
N GLN A 220 -12.57 -13.25 -16.42
CA GLN A 220 -11.55 -13.32 -17.47
C GLN A 220 -12.18 -13.60 -18.84
N ASN A 221 -13.17 -14.49 -18.89
CA ASN A 221 -13.89 -14.82 -20.12
C ASN A 221 -14.72 -13.63 -20.62
N THR A 222 -15.48 -12.98 -19.74
CA THR A 222 -16.28 -11.78 -20.07
C THR A 222 -15.39 -10.63 -20.55
N SER A 223 -14.25 -10.42 -19.90
CA SER A 223 -13.25 -9.41 -20.32
C SER A 223 -12.72 -9.69 -21.74
N ARG A 224 -12.35 -10.95 -22.04
CA ARG A 224 -11.88 -11.36 -23.37
C ARG A 224 -12.96 -11.16 -24.44
N GLN A 225 -14.22 -11.51 -24.14
CA GLN A 225 -15.34 -11.32 -25.05
C GLN A 225 -15.60 -9.84 -25.36
N ARG A 226 -15.59 -8.97 -24.34
CA ARG A 226 -15.73 -7.52 -24.53
C ARG A 226 -14.61 -6.94 -25.39
N LYS A 227 -13.36 -7.38 -25.17
CA LYS A 227 -12.21 -6.96 -25.97
C LYS A 227 -12.27 -7.46 -27.42
N ALA A 228 -12.83 -8.65 -27.65
CA ALA A 228 -13.04 -9.18 -28.99
C ALA A 228 -14.16 -8.43 -29.72
N ALA A 229 -15.24 -8.07 -29.01
CA ALA A 229 -16.34 -7.29 -29.56
C ALA A 229 -15.96 -5.82 -29.86
N SER A 230 -14.96 -5.27 -29.15
CA SER A 230 -14.48 -3.90 -29.35
C SER A 230 -13.37 -3.75 -30.42
N LYS A 231 -12.92 -4.84 -31.06
CA LYS A 231 -12.00 -4.73 -32.22
C LYS A 231 -12.82 -4.32 -33.45
N PRO A 232 -12.48 -3.23 -34.17
CA PRO A 232 -13.16 -2.91 -35.41
C PRO A 232 -12.92 -4.01 -36.45
N ARG A 233 -13.99 -4.40 -37.13
CA ARG A 233 -13.99 -5.39 -38.20
C ARG A 233 -13.51 -4.68 -39.47
N GLY A 234 -12.21 -4.71 -39.74
CA GLY A 234 -11.64 -4.05 -40.91
C GLY A 234 -10.17 -4.37 -41.11
N GLU A 235 -9.90 -5.52 -41.70
CA GLU A 235 -8.73 -5.77 -42.57
C GLU A 235 -9.02 -7.04 -43.39
N ASP A 236 -10.05 -6.95 -44.24
CA ASP A 236 -10.19 -7.81 -45.42
C ASP A 236 -10.01 -6.88 -46.64
N GLY A 237 -8.93 -7.07 -47.41
CA GLY A 237 -8.88 -6.65 -48.83
C GLY A 237 -7.94 -5.50 -49.22
N ALA A 238 -6.66 -5.81 -49.40
CA ALA A 238 -5.79 -5.36 -50.51
C ALA A 238 -4.51 -6.24 -50.42
N GLY A 239 -4.17 -7.17 -51.30
CA GLY A 239 -4.28 -7.12 -52.75
C GLY A 239 -2.93 -6.71 -53.35
N ASP A 240 -1.86 -7.43 -53.07
CA ASP A 240 -0.58 -7.27 -53.79
C ASP A 240 -0.68 -8.02 -55.13
N PRO A 241 -0.48 -7.36 -56.29
CA PRO A 241 -0.30 -8.04 -57.56
C PRO A 241 1.16 -8.49 -57.73
N PRO A 242 1.42 -9.52 -58.57
CA PRO A 242 2.67 -10.26 -58.53
C PRO A 242 3.78 -9.69 -59.42
N ALA A 243 5.01 -10.03 -58.99
CA ALA A 243 6.33 -9.93 -59.60
C ALA A 243 7.04 -8.57 -59.54
#